data_AF-A0A524GHP2-F1
#
_entry.id   AF-A0A524GHP2-F1
#
_cell.length_a   1.000
_cell.length_b   1.000
_cell.length_c   1.000
_cell.angle_alpha   90.00
_cell.angle_beta   90.00
_cell.angle_gamma   90.00
#
_symmetry.space_group_name_H-M   'P 1'
#
loop_
_entity.id
_entity.type
_entity.pdbx_description
1 polymer ?
#
loop_
_entity_poly.entity_id
_entity_poly.type
_entity_poly.pdbx_seq_one_letter_code
_entity_poly.pdbx_strand_id
1 'polypeptide(L)'
;MRTLYSPALALALLLATGCRLESHPPPGVPADEAAIRSAVSAWLAKSEPWAQLLRADVRQDRDIASAWITTSPPSNQGQGERVTLLVLRRDATGWTVEHHTSPSRPGT
;
A
#
# COMPACT_ATOMS: atom_id res chain seq x y z
N MET A 1 19.88 29.74 29.95
CA MET A 1 19.84 28.89 28.74
C MET A 1 18.40 28.82 28.26
N ARG A 2 18.07 29.49 27.14
CA ARG A 2 16.70 29.63 26.64
C ARG A 2 16.58 28.72 25.42
N THR A 3 16.00 27.55 25.60
CA THR A 3 15.78 26.56 24.54
C THR A 3 14.80 27.16 23.53
N LEU A 4 15.30 27.60 22.38
CA LEU A 4 14.48 28.08 21.27
C LEU A 4 13.75 26.89 20.66
N TYR A 5 12.51 26.66 21.10
CA TYR A 5 11.59 25.75 20.43
C TYR A 5 11.22 26.35 19.07
N SER A 6 11.82 25.81 18.00
CA SER A 6 11.49 26.21 16.62
C SER A 6 10.06 25.77 16.28
N PRO A 7 9.12 26.71 16.05
CA PRO A 7 7.73 26.37 15.72
C PRO A 7 7.62 25.61 14.39
N ALA A 8 8.60 25.76 13.50
CA ALA A 8 8.71 24.99 12.26
C ALA A 8 8.87 23.48 12.50
N LEU A 9 9.57 23.09 13.57
CA LEU A 9 9.79 21.68 13.90
C LEU A 9 8.50 21.04 14.45
N ALA A 10 7.75 21.80 15.25
CA ALA A 10 6.45 21.37 15.78
C ALA A 10 5.41 21.23 14.65
N LEU A 11 5.40 22.15 13.69
CA LEU A 11 4.50 22.10 12.53
C LEU A 11 4.83 20.93 11.59
N ALA A 12 6.13 20.66 11.36
CA ALA A 12 6.57 19.51 10.57
C ALA A 12 6.20 18.17 11.22
N LEU A 13 6.30 18.06 12.55
CA LEU A 13 5.86 16.88 13.32
C LEU A 13 4.34 16.68 13.22
N LEU A 14 3.54 17.74 13.31
CA LEU A 14 2.08 17.70 13.18
C LEU A 14 1.62 17.25 11.78
N LEU A 15 2.27 17.74 10.73
CA LEU A 15 1.98 17.35 9.34
C LEU A 15 2.38 15.88 9.07
N ALA A 16 3.45 15.38 9.69
CA ALA A 16 3.85 13.97 9.57
C ALA A 16 2.85 13.02 10.25
N THR A 17 2.16 13.45 11.31
CA THR A 17 1.11 12.66 11.99
C THR A 17 -0.27 12.73 11.31
N GLY A 18 -0.54 13.76 10.49
CA GLY A 18 -1.86 14.02 9.92
C GLY A 18 -2.22 13.24 8.65
N CYS A 19 -1.28 12.51 8.06
CA CYS A 19 -1.50 11.73 6.84
C CYS A 19 -1.65 10.22 7.10
N ARG A 20 -2.10 9.82 8.29
CA ARG A 20 -2.44 8.42 8.55
C ARG A 20 -3.94 8.23 8.37
N LEU A 21 -4.33 7.74 7.19
CA LEU A 21 -5.69 7.27 6.94
C LEU A 21 -6.04 6.25 8.04
N GLU A 22 -6.99 6.59 8.93
CA GLU A 22 -7.40 5.71 10.02
C GLU A 22 -7.98 4.41 9.46
N SER A 23 -7.16 3.37 9.47
CA SER A 23 -7.62 1.99 9.33
C SER A 23 -8.56 1.73 10.51
N HIS A 24 -9.82 1.42 10.21
CA HIS A 24 -10.80 0.93 11.19
C HIS A 24 -10.88 -0.60 11.07
N PRO A 25 -9.89 -1.37 11.56
CA PRO A 25 -10.05 -2.82 11.63
C PRO A 25 -11.16 -3.15 12.65
N PRO A 26 -11.90 -4.25 12.45
CA PRO A 26 -12.82 -4.73 13.46
C PRO A 26 -12.07 -4.97 14.79
N PRO A 27 -12.68 -4.68 15.95
CA PRO A 27 -12.01 -4.81 17.24
C PRO A 27 -11.54 -6.25 17.47
N GLY A 28 -10.26 -6.41 17.84
CA GLY A 28 -9.66 -7.71 18.22
C GLY A 28 -8.65 -8.29 17.23
N VAL A 29 -8.40 -7.67 16.08
CA VAL A 29 -7.34 -8.12 15.13
C VAL A 29 -6.28 -7.03 14.99
N PRO A 30 -5.00 -7.29 15.34
CA PRO A 30 -3.91 -6.39 14.99
C PRO A 30 -3.83 -6.24 13.47
N ALA A 31 -3.88 -5.00 12.98
CA ALA A 31 -3.63 -4.72 11.57
C ALA A 31 -2.16 -5.05 11.24
N ASP A 32 -1.95 -5.98 10.32
CA ASP A 32 -0.66 -6.51 9.86
C ASP A 32 -0.21 -5.79 8.57
N GLU A 33 -0.41 -4.47 8.51
CA GLU A 33 -0.23 -3.67 7.29
C GLU A 33 1.19 -3.81 6.71
N ALA A 34 2.21 -3.84 7.56
CA ALA A 34 3.60 -3.99 7.13
C ALA A 34 3.85 -5.36 6.46
N ALA A 35 3.26 -6.43 7.00
CA ALA A 35 3.38 -7.77 6.43
C ALA A 35 2.63 -7.87 5.09
N ILE A 36 1.44 -7.27 5.00
CA ILE A 36 0.68 -7.19 3.76
C ILE A 36 1.47 -6.40 2.70
N ARG A 37 2.04 -5.24 3.06
CA ARG A 37 2.89 -4.45 2.15
C ARG A 37 4.10 -5.23 1.67
N SER A 38 4.75 -6.00 2.55
CA SER A 38 5.86 -6.87 2.17
C SER A 38 5.44 -7.95 1.16
N ALA A 39 4.28 -8.60 1.37
CA ALA A 39 3.73 -9.58 0.44
C ALA A 39 3.39 -8.95 -0.93
N VAL A 40 2.81 -7.75 -0.94
CA VAL A 40 2.54 -6.98 -2.17
C VAL A 40 3.83 -6.67 -2.91
N SER A 41 4.87 -6.19 -2.22
CA SER A 41 6.18 -5.92 -2.84
C SER A 41 6.84 -7.17 -3.40
N ALA A 42 6.76 -8.30 -2.70
CA ALA A 42 7.28 -9.58 -3.18
C ALA A 42 6.54 -10.08 -4.42
N TRP A 43 5.21 -9.96 -4.44
CA TRP A 43 4.40 -10.29 -5.60
C TRP A 43 4.73 -9.39 -6.79
N LEU A 44 4.89 -8.08 -6.56
CA LEU A 44 5.21 -7.12 -7.62
C LEU A 44 6.59 -7.41 -8.23
N ALA A 45 7.61 -7.62 -7.40
CA ALA A 45 8.95 -7.97 -7.87
C ALA A 45 8.97 -9.25 -8.70
N LYS A 46 8.08 -10.20 -8.42
CA LYS A 46 7.94 -11.45 -9.17
C LYS A 46 7.13 -11.29 -10.46
N SER A 47 5.99 -10.60 -10.39
CA SER A 47 4.98 -10.60 -11.46
C SER A 47 5.14 -9.43 -12.42
N GLU A 48 5.57 -8.28 -11.90
CA GLU A 48 5.81 -7.05 -12.66
C GLU A 48 7.17 -6.44 -12.24
N PRO A 49 8.31 -7.11 -12.52
CA PRO A 49 9.63 -6.63 -12.10
C PRO A 49 10.02 -5.27 -12.70
N TRP A 50 9.34 -4.85 -13.76
CA TRP A 50 9.49 -3.55 -14.40
C TRP A 50 8.69 -2.45 -13.69
N ALA A 51 7.70 -2.79 -12.87
CA ALA A 51 6.77 -1.83 -12.31
C ALA A 51 7.37 -1.09 -11.11
N GLN A 52 7.26 0.23 -11.12
CA GLN A 52 7.47 1.07 -9.94
C GLN A 52 6.14 1.23 -9.20
N LEU A 53 6.11 0.86 -7.92
CA LEU A 53 4.95 1.09 -7.06
C LEU A 53 4.83 2.58 -6.73
N LEU A 54 3.72 3.20 -7.12
CA LEU A 54 3.41 4.59 -6.82
C LEU A 54 2.54 4.73 -5.58
N ARG A 55 1.53 3.87 -5.45
CA ARG A 55 0.56 3.89 -4.36
C ARG A 55 0.12 2.48 -3.99
N ALA A 56 -0.16 2.26 -2.71
CA ALA A 56 -0.76 1.04 -2.20
C ALA A 56 -1.71 1.35 -1.04
N ASP A 57 -3.01 1.14 -1.27
CA ASP A 57 -4.08 1.24 -0.27
C ASP A 57 -4.46 -0.16 0.20
N VAL A 58 -4.22 -0.44 1.48
CA VAL A 58 -4.43 -1.76 2.08
C VAL A 58 -5.66 -1.74 2.97
N ARG A 59 -6.48 -2.78 2.88
CA ARG A 59 -7.59 -3.06 3.82
C ARG A 59 -7.53 -4.52 4.24
N GLN A 60 -7.46 -4.75 5.55
CA GLN A 60 -7.45 -6.09 6.13
C GLN A 60 -8.79 -6.38 6.81
N ASP A 61 -9.31 -7.59 6.60
CA ASP A 61 -10.35 -8.21 7.40
C ASP A 61 -9.87 -9.59 7.87
N ARG A 62 -9.50 -9.69 9.15
CA ARG A 62 -8.97 -10.93 9.76
C ARG A 62 -7.81 -11.53 8.96
N ASP A 63 -8.03 -12.67 8.34
CA ASP A 63 -7.07 -13.45 7.55
C ASP A 63 -7.16 -13.17 6.04
N ILE A 64 -7.97 -12.19 5.63
CA ILE A 64 -8.07 -11.71 4.26
C ILE A 64 -7.62 -10.25 4.21
N ALA A 65 -6.96 -9.86 3.13
CA ALA A 65 -6.66 -8.47 2.85
C ALA A 65 -6.89 -8.15 1.38
N SER A 66 -7.21 -6.89 1.10
CA SER A 66 -7.22 -6.32 -0.24
C SER A 66 -6.19 -5.21 -0.32
N ALA A 67 -5.47 -5.14 -1.44
CA ALA A 67 -4.56 -4.05 -1.72
C ALA A 67 -4.86 -3.51 -3.12
N TRP A 68 -5.25 -2.24 -3.18
CA TRP A 68 -5.27 -1.48 -4.43
C TRP A 68 -3.90 -0.87 -4.64
N ILE A 69 -3.22 -1.27 -5.70
CA ILE A 69 -1.91 -0.72 -6.06
C ILE A 69 -2.01 0.10 -7.34
N THR A 70 -1.26 1.19 -7.39
CA THR A 70 -1.00 1.94 -8.63
C THR A 70 0.47 1.77 -8.96
N THR A 71 0.75 1.30 -10.17
CA THR A 71 2.11 1.12 -10.69
C THR A 71 2.33 1.94 -11.94
N SER A 72 3.56 2.34 -12.18
CA SER A 72 3.99 2.89 -13.47
C SER A 72 5.10 2.03 -14.05
N PRO A 73 5.27 2.01 -15.38
CA PRO A 73 6.52 1.52 -15.95
C PRO A 73 7.71 2.34 -15.45
N PRO A 74 8.94 1.81 -15.55
CA PRO A 74 10.12 2.64 -15.34
C PRO A 74 10.09 3.72 -16.42
N SER A 75 10.19 4.97 -15.98
CA SER A 75 10.15 6.19 -16.81
C SER A 75 10.75 5.94 -18.20
N ASN A 76 9.93 6.06 -19.25
CA ASN A 76 10.22 6.08 -20.71
C ASN A 76 9.41 5.11 -21.57
N GLN A 77 8.56 4.26 -20.98
CA GLN A 77 7.62 3.47 -21.77
C GLN A 77 6.24 4.13 -21.70
N GLY A 78 5.65 4.48 -22.85
CA GLY A 78 4.33 5.13 -22.94
C GLY A 78 3.14 4.28 -22.44
N GLN A 79 3.39 3.30 -21.58
CA GLN A 79 2.36 2.61 -20.81
C GLN A 79 1.97 3.54 -19.65
N GLY A 80 0.69 3.92 -19.59
CA GLY A 80 0.18 4.74 -18.50
C GLY A 80 0.22 4.03 -17.16
N GLU A 81 -0.15 4.74 -16.09
CA GLU A 81 -0.35 4.15 -14.77
C GLU A 81 -1.34 2.98 -14.85
N ARG A 82 -1.04 1.91 -14.12
CA ARG A 82 -1.89 0.73 -14.00
C ARG A 82 -2.38 0.61 -12.58
N VAL A 83 -3.67 0.35 -12.44
CA VAL A 83 -4.28 0.03 -11.16
C VAL A 83 -4.51 -1.47 -11.11
N THR A 84 -4.14 -2.11 -10.00
CA THR A 84 -4.35 -3.54 -9.77
C THR A 84 -4.95 -3.75 -8.39
N LEU A 85 -6.03 -4.52 -8.32
CA LEU A 85 -6.55 -5.08 -7.08
C LEU A 85 -5.86 -6.41 -6.81
N LEU A 86 -5.27 -6.54 -5.63
CA LEU A 86 -4.76 -7.78 -5.09
C LEU A 86 -5.66 -8.23 -3.94
N VAL A 87 -5.99 -9.52 -3.91
CA VAL A 87 -6.61 -10.18 -2.75
C VAL A 87 -5.56 -11.10 -2.15
N LEU A 88 -5.31 -10.92 -0.86
CA LEU A 88 -4.35 -11.67 -0.09
C LEU A 88 -5.05 -12.53 0.97
N ARG A 89 -4.51 -13.71 1.22
CA ARG A 89 -4.91 -14.59 2.32
C ARG A 89 -3.73 -14.82 3.24
N ARG A 90 -4.01 -14.87 4.55
CA ARG A 90 -3.05 -15.27 5.57
C ARG A 90 -3.15 -16.77 5.81
N ASP A 91 -2.02 -17.44 5.71
CA ASP A 91 -1.84 -18.82 6.15
C ASP A 91 -0.77 -18.91 7.26
N ALA A 92 -0.32 -20.12 7.58
CA ALA A 92 0.70 -20.38 8.59
C ALA A 92 2.08 -19.76 8.26
N THR A 93 2.35 -19.48 6.99
CA THR A 93 3.62 -18.94 6.47
C THR A 93 3.60 -17.42 6.31
N GLY A 94 2.41 -16.81 6.23
CA GLY A 94 2.23 -15.37 6.15
C GLY A 94 1.13 -14.98 5.17
N TRP A 95 1.23 -13.76 4.64
CA TRP A 95 0.30 -13.25 3.63
C TRP A 95 0.76 -13.65 2.22
N THR A 96 -0.16 -14.18 1.42
CA THR A 96 0.09 -14.55 0.02
C THR A 96 -0.98 -13.94 -0.87
N VAL A 97 -0.61 -13.52 -2.08
CA VAL A 97 -1.56 -13.02 -3.09
C VAL A 97 -2.24 -14.22 -3.74
N GLU A 98 -3.55 -14.39 -3.51
CA GLU A 98 -4.34 -15.46 -4.12
C GLU A 98 -5.00 -15.03 -5.43
N HIS A 99 -5.40 -13.76 -5.52
CA HIS A 99 -6.06 -13.21 -6.71
C HIS A 99 -5.50 -11.84 -7.04
N HIS A 100 -5.43 -11.55 -8.35
CA HIS A 100 -5.10 -10.23 -8.86
C HIS A 100 -5.97 -9.92 -10.07
N THR A 101 -6.39 -8.66 -10.20
CA THR A 101 -7.10 -8.17 -11.37
C THR A 101 -6.78 -6.70 -11.61
N SER A 102 -6.65 -6.31 -12.87
CA SER A 102 -6.46 -4.91 -13.26
C SER A 102 -7.75 -4.42 -13.91
N PRO A 103 -8.39 -3.35 -13.41
CA PRO A 103 -9.58 -2.82 -14.06
C PRO A 103 -9.22 -2.35 -15.47
N SER A 104 -9.89 -2.90 -16.47
CA SER A 104 -9.85 -2.36 -17.83
C SER A 104 -10.64 -1.06 -17.84
N ARG A 105 -10.07 0.03 -18.38
CA ARG A 105 -10.89 1.18 -18.76
C ARG A 105 -11.89 0.69 -19.83
N PRO A 106 -13.21 0.85 -19.66
CA PRO A 106 -14.16 0.57 -20.73
C PRO A 106 -13.77 1.42 -21.93
N GLY A 107 -13.65 0.79 -23.10
CA GLY A 107 -13.30 1.47 -24.35
C GLY A 107 -14.26 2.63 -24.59
N THR A 108 -13.70 3.81 -24.86
CA THR A 108 -14.40 4.95 -25.46
C THR A 108 -14.84 4.64 -26.87
#